data_AF-I9GY81-F1
#
_entry.id   AF-I9GY81-F1
#
_cell.length_a   1.000
_cell.length_b   1.000
_cell.length_c   1.000
_cell.angle_alpha   90.00
_cell.angle_beta   90.00
_cell.angle_gamma   90.00
#
_symmetry.space_group_name_H-M   'P 1'
#
loop_
_entity.id
_entity.type
_entity.pdbx_description
1 polymer ?
#
loop_
_entity_poly.entity_id
_entity_poly.type
_entity_poly.pdbx_seq_one_letter_code
_entity_poly.pdbx_strand_id
1 'polypeptide(L)'
;MVHEIQMKMKRITFILLCLILRIVTITAQNDYLVTTPQQKSNSMSEEEQFIESNFPLQLLCKWTPGLKFMFIPDGNELFIPIFNSYETEKEVDSNKLKHKIFEFQGTEEKEKETYVGINYSTRFIFNCEGKKYYSEFKNLRLNDICEQNPRANISGLVYLPDVDKARELLIGKVVYTHITSARIDDSNSYSGYKTVQIAENEKVTITNIGVGSKAYPVKIVFEDTKGNSYYVEIALSRTNSGMDKADFQADKKTKYFPNAFSFNNQNALTLENLKSKYVGMSVYPKQTMSTKCNMKVEGNTTALEVRLLRYTPLQIKDISVELPKTVAMLTLEDANGSIYETEVDLKYDIITKNENYIEDIFAFGNIRKQYPYITEENWKLIAQGKIKEGMTTDECRLALGNPIQIEFKQDTRFESWLYARKILEFESGTLLRYK
;
A
#
# COMPACT_ATOMS: atom_id res chain seq x y z
N MET A 1 58.50 42.51 18.95
CA MET A 1 58.24 41.64 17.78
C MET A 1 58.16 40.15 18.15
N VAL A 2 59.14 39.57 18.86
CA VAL A 2 59.14 38.13 19.24
C VAL A 2 58.00 37.75 20.22
N HIS A 3 57.65 38.64 21.16
CA HIS A 3 56.63 38.37 22.18
C HIS A 3 55.18 38.36 21.63
N GLU A 4 54.94 39.11 20.55
CA GLU A 4 53.61 39.25 19.93
C GLU A 4 53.27 38.06 19.03
N ILE A 5 54.30 37.49 18.38
CA ILE A 5 54.18 36.27 17.56
C ILE A 5 53.91 35.04 18.45
N GLN A 6 54.54 34.94 19.62
CA GLN A 6 54.27 33.85 20.57
C GLN A 6 52.85 33.87 21.15
N MET A 7 52.29 35.07 21.42
CA MET A 7 50.91 35.18 21.89
C MET A 7 49.88 34.84 20.80
N LYS A 8 50.14 35.22 19.54
CA LYS A 8 49.28 34.83 18.41
C LYS A 8 49.30 33.33 18.16
N MET A 9 50.48 32.69 18.22
CA MET A 9 50.59 31.22 18.09
C MET A 9 49.84 30.49 19.20
N LYS A 10 50.01 30.87 20.49
CA LYS A 10 49.30 30.23 21.61
C LYS A 10 47.77 30.36 21.51
N ARG A 11 47.25 31.50 21.03
CA ARG A 11 45.80 31.69 20.79
C ARG A 11 45.28 30.82 19.65
N ILE A 12 46.04 30.69 18.55
CA ILE A 12 45.66 29.83 17.42
C ILE A 12 45.67 28.35 17.84
N THR A 13 46.68 27.91 18.61
CA THR A 13 46.73 26.52 19.12
C THR A 13 45.58 26.22 20.08
N PHE A 14 45.18 27.19 20.92
CA PHE A 14 44.06 27.02 21.85
C PHE A 14 42.71 26.95 21.12
N ILE A 15 42.50 27.78 20.09
CA ILE A 15 41.29 27.74 19.26
C ILE A 15 41.20 26.43 18.47
N LEU A 16 42.32 25.94 17.93
CA LEU A 16 42.38 24.66 17.22
C LEU A 16 42.09 23.48 18.16
N LEU A 17 42.62 23.51 19.39
CA LEU A 17 42.36 22.48 20.40
C LEU A 17 40.88 22.46 20.84
N CYS A 18 40.23 23.63 20.98
CA CYS A 18 38.80 23.73 21.25
C CYS A 18 37.91 23.25 20.10
N LEU A 19 38.33 23.45 18.85
CA LEU A 19 37.64 22.94 17.66
C LEU A 19 37.75 21.40 17.55
N ILE A 20 38.92 20.83 17.84
CA ILE A 20 39.13 19.38 17.84
C ILE A 20 38.33 18.71 18.98
N LEU A 21 38.26 19.32 20.17
CA LEU A 21 37.43 18.82 21.28
C LEU A 21 35.93 18.84 20.96
N ARG A 22 35.44 19.83 20.19
CA ARG A 22 34.03 19.85 19.73
C ARG A 22 33.71 18.80 18.68
N ILE A 23 34.67 18.45 17.82
CA ILE A 23 34.50 17.36 16.82
C ILE A 23 34.42 16.00 17.52
N VAL A 24 35.21 15.77 18.59
CA VAL A 24 35.19 14.52 19.36
C VAL A 24 33.91 14.36 20.19
N THR A 25 33.29 15.44 20.67
CA THR A 25 32.00 15.35 21.39
C THR A 25 30.82 15.05 20.48
N ILE A 26 30.87 15.41 19.18
CA ILE A 26 29.80 15.11 18.22
C ILE A 26 29.83 13.64 17.78
N THR A 27 30.98 12.97 17.86
CA THR A 27 31.10 11.54 17.51
C THR A 27 30.71 10.58 18.63
N ALA A 28 30.63 11.03 19.89
CA ALA A 28 30.35 10.15 21.04
C ALA A 28 28.86 10.05 21.43
N GLN A 29 27.98 10.83 20.80
CA GLN A 29 26.52 10.75 21.03
C GLN A 29 25.73 10.03 19.92
N ASN A 30 26.38 9.70 18.79
CA ASN A 30 25.73 8.95 17.71
C ASN A 30 25.56 7.45 18.00
N ASP A 31 26.34 6.88 18.93
CA ASP A 31 26.25 5.45 19.30
C ASP A 31 25.00 5.10 20.13
N TYR A 32 24.30 6.11 20.68
CA TYR A 32 23.05 5.91 21.43
C TYR A 32 21.81 6.24 20.59
N LEU A 33 21.97 6.82 19.40
CA LEU A 33 20.88 7.11 18.46
C LEU A 33 20.80 5.98 17.43
N VAL A 34 20.14 4.90 17.82
CA VAL A 34 19.72 3.87 16.86
C VAL A 34 18.57 4.46 16.05
N THR A 35 18.88 4.95 14.85
CA THR A 35 17.85 5.20 13.83
C THR A 35 17.63 3.91 13.07
N THR A 36 16.40 3.42 13.07
CA THR A 36 15.99 2.40 12.10
C THR A 36 16.29 2.96 10.71
N PRO A 37 16.93 2.21 9.81
CA PRO A 37 16.99 2.61 8.42
C PRO A 37 15.55 2.84 7.96
N GLN A 38 15.23 4.08 7.57
CA GLN A 38 14.00 4.32 6.82
C GLN A 38 13.97 3.30 5.69
N GLN A 39 12.92 2.50 5.61
CA GLN A 39 12.64 1.69 4.43
C GLN A 39 12.58 2.65 3.24
N LYS A 40 13.70 2.78 2.53
CA LYS A 40 13.80 3.55 1.32
C LYS A 40 13.48 2.61 0.17
N SER A 41 12.19 2.42 -0.07
CA SER A 41 11.66 2.03 -1.37
C SER A 41 10.14 2.23 -1.44
N ASN A 42 9.67 3.48 -1.32
CA ASN A 42 8.42 3.82 -2.00
C ASN A 42 8.78 4.04 -3.46
N SER A 43 8.84 2.95 -4.25
CA SER A 43 8.61 3.10 -5.67
C SER A 43 7.17 3.61 -5.81
N MET A 44 7.03 4.93 -6.00
CA MET A 44 5.76 5.59 -6.25
C MET A 44 4.99 4.81 -7.31
N SER A 45 3.70 4.51 -7.08
CA SER A 45 2.93 3.69 -8.03
C SER A 45 2.84 4.38 -9.40
N GLU A 46 2.50 3.64 -10.45
CA GLU A 46 2.32 4.21 -11.79
C GLU A 46 1.22 5.29 -11.79
N GLU A 47 0.16 5.07 -11.02
CA GLU A 47 -0.94 6.02 -10.85
C GLU A 47 -0.52 7.26 -10.06
N GLU A 48 0.28 7.11 -9.01
CA GLU A 48 0.85 8.24 -8.28
C GLU A 48 1.78 9.07 -9.19
N GLN A 49 2.63 8.40 -9.99
CA GLN A 49 3.49 9.06 -10.98
C GLN A 49 2.68 9.80 -12.05
N PHE A 50 1.60 9.19 -12.52
CA PHE A 50 0.67 9.82 -13.46
C PHE A 50 0.07 11.11 -12.88
N ILE A 51 -0.36 11.10 -11.61
CA ILE A 51 -0.92 12.30 -10.97
C ILE A 51 0.12 13.39 -10.79
N GLU A 52 1.29 13.08 -10.24
CA GLU A 52 2.34 14.09 -10.02
C GLU A 52 2.83 14.73 -11.33
N SER A 53 2.87 13.96 -12.42
CA SER A 53 3.37 14.45 -13.70
C SER A 53 2.36 15.30 -14.47
N ASN A 54 1.06 15.03 -14.31
CA ASN A 54 0.02 15.64 -15.15
C ASN A 54 -0.91 16.61 -14.42
N PHE A 55 -1.01 16.51 -13.09
CA PHE A 55 -1.97 17.27 -12.28
C PHE A 55 -1.28 17.94 -11.08
N PRO A 56 -0.37 18.91 -11.31
CA PRO A 56 0.33 19.59 -10.23
C PRO A 56 -0.64 20.44 -9.39
N LEU A 57 -0.52 20.37 -8.06
CA LEU A 57 -1.27 21.19 -7.13
C LEU A 57 -0.94 22.68 -7.31
N GLN A 58 -1.95 23.52 -7.52
CA GLN A 58 -1.79 24.98 -7.53
C GLN A 58 -2.37 25.60 -6.27
N LEU A 59 -1.49 26.08 -5.39
CA LEU A 59 -1.89 26.80 -4.19
C LEU A 59 -2.55 28.13 -4.55
N LEU A 60 -3.52 28.57 -3.75
CA LEU A 60 -4.35 29.75 -4.00
C LEU A 60 -3.51 31.02 -4.26
N CYS A 61 -2.45 31.24 -3.46
CA CYS A 61 -1.50 32.37 -3.61
C CYS A 61 -0.58 32.26 -4.83
N LYS A 62 -0.57 31.13 -5.53
CA LYS A 62 0.25 30.88 -6.73
C LYS A 62 -0.58 30.83 -8.01
N TRP A 63 -1.87 31.15 -7.93
CA TRP A 63 -2.73 31.20 -9.11
C TRP A 63 -2.28 32.30 -10.07
N THR A 64 -2.32 31.97 -11.36
CA THR A 64 -1.99 32.89 -12.46
C THR A 64 -3.24 33.21 -13.27
N PRO A 65 -3.36 34.41 -13.85
CA PRO A 65 -4.49 34.75 -14.70
C PRO A 65 -4.73 33.72 -15.82
N GLY A 66 -6.01 33.49 -16.15
CA GLY A 66 -6.45 32.53 -17.16
C GLY A 66 -6.89 31.16 -16.60
N LEU A 67 -6.69 30.89 -15.31
CA LEU A 67 -7.26 29.69 -14.68
C LEU A 67 -8.78 29.74 -14.71
N LYS A 68 -9.41 28.62 -15.09
CA LYS A 68 -10.86 28.52 -15.22
C LYS A 68 -11.46 27.62 -14.16
N PHE A 69 -12.61 28.02 -13.66
CA PHE A 69 -13.34 27.31 -12.63
C PHE A 69 -14.82 27.29 -12.99
N MET A 70 -15.52 26.21 -12.69
CA MET A 70 -16.98 26.19 -12.72
C MET A 70 -17.50 26.43 -11.31
N PHE A 71 -18.45 27.34 -11.15
CA PHE A 71 -19.06 27.60 -9.84
C PHE A 71 -20.20 26.62 -9.57
N ILE A 72 -19.98 25.69 -8.66
CA ILE A 72 -20.95 24.69 -8.19
C ILE A 72 -21.05 24.79 -6.66
N PRO A 73 -21.82 25.76 -6.13
CA PRO A 73 -22.08 25.84 -4.70
C PRO A 73 -22.91 24.65 -4.22
N ASP A 74 -22.57 24.10 -3.06
CA ASP A 74 -23.29 23.01 -2.40
C ASP A 74 -23.68 23.35 -0.95
N GLY A 75 -24.70 22.66 -0.43
CA GLY A 75 -25.16 22.80 0.95
C GLY A 75 -25.36 24.27 1.38
N ASN A 76 -24.59 24.69 2.40
CA ASN A 76 -24.67 26.04 2.95
C ASN A 76 -24.16 27.12 1.99
N GLU A 77 -23.29 26.77 1.02
CA GLU A 77 -22.73 27.71 0.04
C GLU A 77 -23.81 28.26 -0.93
N LEU A 78 -24.96 27.60 -1.03
CA LEU A 78 -26.13 28.09 -1.78
C LEU A 78 -26.77 29.33 -1.15
N PHE A 79 -26.56 29.55 0.15
CA PHE A 79 -27.18 30.62 0.93
C PHE A 79 -26.20 31.70 1.38
N ILE A 80 -24.90 31.48 1.19
CA ILE A 80 -23.83 32.41 1.57
C ILE A 80 -23.24 33.02 0.29
N PRO A 81 -23.25 34.35 0.14
CA PRO A 81 -22.61 35.01 -0.99
C PRO A 81 -21.10 34.78 -0.98
N ILE A 82 -20.58 34.11 -2.01
CA ILE A 82 -19.14 33.85 -2.17
C ILE A 82 -18.45 34.99 -2.95
N PHE A 83 -19.22 35.64 -3.83
CA PHE A 83 -18.73 36.68 -4.73
C PHE A 83 -19.45 38.00 -4.52
N ASN A 84 -18.68 39.08 -4.65
CA ASN A 84 -19.18 40.43 -4.80
C ASN A 84 -19.05 40.88 -6.26
N SER A 85 -19.98 41.71 -6.70
CA SER A 85 -19.84 42.44 -7.95
C SER A 85 -18.77 43.51 -7.80
N TYR A 86 -17.84 43.58 -8.75
CA TYR A 86 -16.79 44.60 -8.73
C TYR A 86 -17.36 46.01 -8.95
N GLU A 87 -18.34 46.14 -9.82
CA GLU A 87 -18.93 47.45 -10.20
C GLU A 87 -19.78 48.06 -9.07
N THR A 88 -20.53 47.23 -8.36
CA THR A 88 -21.48 47.71 -7.34
C THR A 88 -20.97 47.53 -5.91
N GLU A 89 -19.85 46.83 -5.73
CA GLU A 89 -19.32 46.37 -4.43
C GLU A 89 -20.35 45.65 -3.55
N LYS A 90 -21.38 45.03 -4.14
CA LYS A 90 -22.43 44.31 -3.44
C LYS A 90 -22.32 42.81 -3.62
N GLU A 91 -22.75 42.09 -2.59
CA GLU A 91 -22.88 40.63 -2.58
C GLU A 91 -23.80 40.15 -3.71
N VAL A 92 -23.41 39.03 -4.32
CA VAL A 92 -24.15 38.42 -5.42
C VAL A 92 -24.67 37.07 -4.96
N ASP A 93 -25.97 36.84 -5.19
CA ASP A 93 -26.63 35.56 -4.93
C ASP A 93 -25.94 34.43 -5.70
N SER A 94 -25.41 33.45 -4.97
CA SER A 94 -24.72 32.27 -5.48
C SER A 94 -25.57 31.49 -6.49
N ASN A 95 -26.90 31.46 -6.36
CA ASN A 95 -27.78 30.74 -7.30
C ASN A 95 -27.73 31.34 -8.72
N LYS A 96 -27.52 32.66 -8.86
CA LYS A 96 -27.43 33.32 -10.17
C LYS A 96 -26.12 33.02 -10.90
N LEU A 97 -25.12 32.54 -10.16
CA LEU A 97 -23.79 32.24 -10.66
C LEU A 97 -23.57 30.73 -10.86
N LYS A 98 -24.50 29.89 -10.38
CA LYS A 98 -24.40 28.44 -10.43
C LYS A 98 -24.20 27.94 -11.87
N HIS A 99 -23.28 27.00 -12.03
CA HIS A 99 -22.81 26.39 -13.29
C HIS A 99 -22.13 27.34 -14.29
N LYS A 100 -21.88 28.60 -13.91
CA LYS A 100 -21.12 29.52 -14.76
C LYS A 100 -19.61 29.31 -14.61
N ILE A 101 -18.88 29.69 -15.66
CA ILE A 101 -17.43 29.61 -15.70
C ILE A 101 -16.83 30.95 -15.26
N PHE A 102 -15.96 30.87 -14.27
CA PHE A 102 -15.17 31.97 -13.73
C PHE A 102 -13.73 31.82 -14.22
N GLU A 103 -13.24 32.86 -14.89
CA GLU A 103 -11.84 32.95 -15.30
C GLU A 103 -11.11 33.90 -14.35
N PHE A 104 -10.11 33.39 -13.65
CA PHE A 104 -9.30 34.16 -12.73
C PHE A 104 -8.47 35.22 -13.48
N GLN A 105 -8.51 36.46 -13.02
CA GLN A 105 -7.86 37.62 -13.66
C GLN A 105 -6.65 38.14 -12.87
N GLY A 106 -6.54 37.80 -11.58
CA GLY A 106 -5.47 38.27 -10.70
C GLY A 106 -5.97 38.61 -9.29
N THR A 107 -5.07 39.13 -8.47
CA THR A 107 -5.36 39.55 -7.09
C THR A 107 -5.13 41.04 -6.90
N GLU A 108 -5.93 41.66 -6.05
CA GLU A 108 -5.71 43.04 -5.56
C GLU A 108 -5.67 43.05 -4.04
N GLU A 109 -4.85 43.93 -3.45
CA GLU A 109 -4.85 44.20 -2.01
C GLU A 109 -5.64 45.48 -1.73
N LYS A 110 -6.57 45.41 -0.77
CA LYS A 110 -7.33 46.55 -0.27
C LYS A 110 -6.86 46.90 1.13
N GLU A 111 -6.42 48.13 1.28
CA GLU A 111 -6.05 48.70 2.57
C GLU A 111 -7.28 49.33 3.24
N LYS A 112 -7.41 49.11 4.54
CA LYS A 112 -8.43 49.76 5.36
C LYS A 112 -7.81 50.22 6.67
N GLU A 113 -7.81 51.52 6.88
CA GLU A 113 -7.38 52.10 8.15
C GLU A 113 -8.42 51.81 9.24
N THR A 114 -7.95 51.28 10.36
CA THR A 114 -8.76 50.96 11.54
C THR A 114 -8.14 51.57 12.79
N TYR A 115 -8.87 51.57 13.90
CA TYR A 115 -8.38 52.06 15.19
C TYR A 115 -7.16 51.29 15.74
N VAL A 116 -6.83 50.11 15.16
CA VAL A 116 -5.69 49.26 15.56
C VAL A 116 -4.53 49.34 14.53
N GLY A 117 -4.70 50.08 13.43
CA GLY A 117 -3.73 50.18 12.34
C GLY A 117 -4.33 49.87 10.96
N ILE A 118 -3.46 49.69 9.96
CA ILE A 118 -3.86 49.39 8.58
C ILE A 118 -4.10 47.88 8.44
N ASN A 119 -5.33 47.50 8.12
CA ASN A 119 -5.67 46.13 7.75
C ASN A 119 -5.60 45.95 6.25
N TYR A 120 -4.99 44.85 5.81
CA TYR A 120 -4.89 44.45 4.41
C TYR A 120 -5.87 43.32 4.14
N SER A 121 -6.67 43.42 3.08
CA SER A 121 -7.53 42.33 2.62
C SER A 121 -7.18 42.00 1.17
N THR A 122 -7.12 40.71 0.83
CA THR A 122 -6.78 40.26 -0.52
C THR A 122 -8.06 39.88 -1.25
N ARG A 123 -8.27 40.44 -2.43
CA ARG A 123 -9.39 40.10 -3.31
C ARG A 123 -8.89 39.31 -4.52
N PHE A 124 -9.55 38.19 -4.79
CA PHE A 124 -9.35 37.38 -5.99
C PHE A 124 -10.36 37.79 -7.03
N ILE A 125 -9.89 38.28 -8.17
CA ILE A 125 -10.72 38.87 -9.23
C ILE A 125 -10.99 37.82 -10.31
N PHE A 126 -12.24 37.77 -10.75
CA PHE A 126 -12.70 36.83 -11.77
C PHE A 126 -13.53 37.55 -12.84
N ASN A 127 -13.42 37.07 -14.07
CA ASN A 127 -14.34 37.38 -15.15
C ASN A 127 -15.35 36.23 -15.30
N CYS A 128 -16.63 36.55 -15.37
CA CYS A 128 -17.71 35.60 -15.64
C CYS A 128 -18.70 36.27 -16.59
N GLU A 129 -18.84 35.73 -17.80
CA GLU A 129 -19.72 36.27 -18.85
C GLU A 129 -19.51 37.77 -19.16
N GLY A 130 -18.25 38.23 -19.09
CA GLY A 130 -17.88 39.63 -19.36
C GLY A 130 -18.06 40.58 -18.17
N LYS A 131 -18.50 40.07 -17.01
CA LYS A 131 -18.65 40.85 -15.76
C LYS A 131 -17.55 40.51 -14.77
N LYS A 132 -17.06 41.51 -14.05
CA LYS A 132 -16.04 41.35 -13.00
C LYS A 132 -16.67 41.07 -11.64
N TYR A 133 -16.17 40.01 -11.00
CA TYR A 133 -16.53 39.60 -9.65
C TYR A 133 -15.28 39.44 -8.81
N TYR A 134 -15.42 39.51 -7.48
CA TYR A 134 -14.32 39.20 -6.58
C TYR A 134 -14.75 38.41 -5.34
N SER A 135 -13.85 37.58 -4.83
CA SER A 135 -13.94 36.95 -3.51
C SER A 135 -12.85 37.52 -2.61
N GLU A 136 -13.17 37.81 -1.34
CA GLU A 136 -12.29 38.58 -0.44
C GLU A 136 -11.88 37.77 0.79
N PHE A 137 -10.57 37.70 1.03
CA PHE A 137 -9.98 37.25 2.28
C PHE A 137 -9.67 38.46 3.15
N LYS A 138 -10.46 38.64 4.21
CA LYS A 138 -10.37 39.79 5.10
C LYS A 138 -9.17 39.66 6.04
N ASN A 139 -8.45 40.76 6.24
CA ASN A 139 -7.31 40.87 7.16
C ASN A 139 -6.14 39.92 6.86
N LEU A 140 -5.96 39.53 5.60
CA LEU A 140 -4.86 38.67 5.14
C LEU A 140 -4.27 39.23 3.84
N ARG A 141 -2.94 39.29 3.76
CA ARG A 141 -2.21 39.51 2.50
C ARG A 141 -2.07 38.20 1.73
N LEU A 142 -1.74 38.30 0.44
CA LEU A 142 -1.71 37.13 -0.45
C LEU A 142 -0.79 36.01 0.05
N ASN A 143 0.42 36.36 0.50
CA ASN A 143 1.38 35.36 1.00
C ASN A 143 0.92 34.73 2.32
N ASP A 144 0.32 35.54 3.21
CA ASP A 144 -0.15 35.08 4.52
C ASP A 144 -1.26 34.03 4.41
N ILE A 145 -2.10 34.12 3.36
CA ILE A 145 -3.20 33.16 3.13
C ILE A 145 -2.67 31.72 3.08
N CYS A 146 -1.64 31.48 2.27
CA CYS A 146 -1.07 30.15 2.09
C CYS A 146 -0.14 29.73 3.24
N GLU A 147 0.59 30.68 3.83
CA GLU A 147 1.48 30.39 4.96
C GLU A 147 0.70 29.96 6.20
N GLN A 148 -0.42 30.64 6.49
CA GLN A 148 -1.28 30.29 7.63
C GLN A 148 -2.17 29.08 7.33
N ASN A 149 -2.65 28.96 6.08
CA ASN A 149 -3.50 27.86 5.68
C ASN A 149 -3.13 27.37 4.26
N PRO A 150 -2.27 26.36 4.15
CA PRO A 150 -1.94 25.74 2.86
C PRO A 150 -3.16 25.16 2.12
N ARG A 151 -4.26 24.89 2.85
CA ARG A 151 -5.53 24.38 2.31
C ARG A 151 -6.52 25.50 1.95
N ALA A 152 -6.08 26.76 1.95
CA ALA A 152 -6.91 27.89 1.57
C ALA A 152 -7.54 27.68 0.18
N ASN A 153 -8.83 27.97 0.09
CA ASN A 153 -9.63 27.73 -1.10
C ASN A 153 -10.79 28.73 -1.15
N ILE A 154 -11.35 28.92 -2.36
CA ILE A 154 -12.57 29.68 -2.58
C ILE A 154 -13.72 28.70 -2.77
N SER A 155 -14.75 28.83 -1.93
CA SER A 155 -15.93 27.95 -1.94
C SER A 155 -16.67 27.93 -3.28
N GLY A 156 -17.32 26.80 -3.57
CA GLY A 156 -18.03 26.54 -4.81
C GLY A 156 -17.20 26.49 -6.10
N LEU A 157 -15.92 26.85 -6.13
CA LEU A 157 -15.12 26.82 -7.37
C LEU A 157 -14.54 25.43 -7.65
N VAL A 158 -14.97 24.80 -8.74
CA VAL A 158 -14.44 23.53 -9.24
C VAL A 158 -13.37 23.80 -10.30
N TYR A 159 -12.17 23.26 -10.12
CA TYR A 159 -11.02 23.52 -11.00
C TYR A 159 -11.16 22.79 -12.34
N LEU A 160 -11.39 23.54 -13.43
CA LEU A 160 -11.65 22.97 -14.75
C LEU A 160 -10.41 22.41 -15.47
N PRO A 161 -9.18 22.94 -15.30
CA PRO A 161 -8.00 22.35 -15.93
C PRO A 161 -7.77 20.88 -15.57
N ASP A 162 -8.13 20.44 -14.35
CA ASP A 162 -8.11 19.01 -13.99
C ASP A 162 -9.09 18.20 -14.85
N VAL A 163 -10.30 18.73 -15.07
CA VAL A 163 -11.33 18.08 -15.89
C VAL A 163 -10.90 18.00 -17.35
N ASP A 164 -10.39 19.09 -17.90
CA ASP A 164 -9.96 19.16 -19.30
C ASP A 164 -8.75 18.27 -19.57
N LYS A 165 -7.76 18.27 -18.66
CA LYS A 165 -6.59 17.40 -18.79
C LYS A 165 -6.94 15.92 -18.59
N ALA A 166 -7.84 15.61 -17.65
CA ALA A 166 -8.34 14.25 -17.48
C ALA A 166 -9.09 13.76 -18.74
N ARG A 167 -9.87 14.63 -19.38
CA ARG A 167 -10.56 14.30 -20.65
C ARG A 167 -9.56 13.89 -21.74
N GLU A 168 -8.46 14.63 -21.87
CA GLU A 168 -7.40 14.34 -22.84
C GLU A 168 -6.68 13.01 -22.56
N LEU A 169 -6.39 12.72 -21.28
CA LEU A 169 -5.51 11.61 -20.92
C LEU A 169 -6.23 10.29 -20.62
N LEU A 170 -7.47 10.34 -20.14
CA LEU A 170 -8.17 9.19 -19.57
C LEU A 170 -9.29 8.62 -20.45
N ILE A 171 -9.93 9.41 -21.31
CA ILE A 171 -11.00 8.87 -22.18
C ILE A 171 -10.44 7.79 -23.10
N GLY A 172 -11.13 6.65 -23.18
CA GLY A 172 -10.73 5.47 -23.93
C GLY A 172 -9.67 4.60 -23.24
N LYS A 173 -9.17 5.00 -22.06
CA LYS A 173 -8.25 4.16 -21.28
C LYS A 173 -9.00 3.01 -20.63
N VAL A 174 -8.37 1.84 -20.69
CA VAL A 174 -8.77 0.67 -19.91
C VAL A 174 -8.06 0.74 -18.56
N VAL A 175 -8.82 0.61 -17.49
CA VAL A 175 -8.33 0.63 -16.10
C VAL A 175 -8.99 -0.48 -15.30
N TYR A 176 -8.47 -0.75 -14.10
CA TYR A 176 -9.01 -1.72 -13.16
C TYR A 176 -9.52 -0.98 -11.92
N THR A 177 -10.70 -1.34 -11.42
CA THR A 177 -11.31 -0.67 -10.26
C THR A 177 -10.63 -1.10 -8.95
N HIS A 178 -10.35 -0.16 -8.05
CA HIS A 178 -10.12 -0.44 -6.62
C HIS A 178 -11.34 -0.06 -5.77
N ILE A 179 -12.29 0.64 -6.38
CA ILE A 179 -13.57 0.96 -5.76
C ILE A 179 -14.50 -0.25 -5.78
N THR A 180 -15.25 -0.43 -4.70
CA THR A 180 -16.32 -1.44 -4.58
C THR A 180 -17.72 -0.83 -4.70
N SER A 181 -17.81 0.49 -4.81
CA SER A 181 -19.08 1.18 -5.04
C SER A 181 -18.92 2.34 -6.02
N ALA A 182 -19.94 2.53 -6.85
CA ALA A 182 -20.02 3.59 -7.84
C ALA A 182 -21.43 4.18 -7.89
N ARG A 183 -21.62 5.26 -8.64
CA ARG A 183 -22.90 5.93 -8.83
C ARG A 183 -23.46 5.68 -10.22
N ILE A 184 -24.78 5.68 -10.32
CA ILE A 184 -25.54 5.73 -11.57
C ILE A 184 -26.43 6.96 -11.48
N ASP A 185 -26.48 7.77 -12.55
CA ASP A 185 -27.37 8.94 -12.60
C ASP A 185 -28.83 8.44 -12.53
N ASP A 186 -29.61 9.01 -11.60
CA ASP A 186 -31.00 8.60 -11.32
C ASP A 186 -31.85 9.84 -11.06
N SER A 187 -32.65 10.22 -12.05
CA SER A 187 -33.52 11.39 -11.99
C SER A 187 -34.64 11.27 -10.95
N ASN A 188 -34.93 10.07 -10.44
CA ASN A 188 -35.94 9.84 -9.41
C ASN A 188 -35.38 9.94 -7.99
N SER A 189 -34.05 10.02 -7.84
CA SER A 189 -33.39 10.19 -6.56
C SER A 189 -33.31 11.68 -6.18
N TYR A 190 -33.53 12.01 -4.90
CA TYR A 190 -33.35 13.39 -4.40
C TYR A 190 -31.93 13.92 -4.64
N SER A 191 -30.92 13.04 -4.59
CA SER A 191 -29.52 13.39 -4.87
C SER A 191 -29.16 13.36 -6.36
N GLY A 192 -30.09 12.96 -7.23
CA GLY A 192 -29.86 12.80 -8.67
C GLY A 192 -29.06 11.56 -9.06
N TYR A 193 -28.78 10.65 -8.10
CA TYR A 193 -28.04 9.42 -8.33
C TYR A 193 -28.39 8.32 -7.34
N LYS A 194 -28.03 7.08 -7.71
CA LYS A 194 -28.06 5.90 -6.86
C LYS A 194 -26.66 5.32 -6.71
N THR A 195 -26.28 4.92 -5.49
CA THR A 195 -25.04 4.18 -5.25
C THR A 195 -25.28 2.68 -5.42
N VAL A 196 -24.39 2.01 -6.16
CA VAL A 196 -24.42 0.57 -6.43
C VAL A 196 -23.08 -0.07 -6.07
N GLN A 197 -23.09 -1.36 -5.74
CA GLN A 197 -21.88 -2.13 -5.53
C GLN A 197 -21.35 -2.63 -6.87
N ILE A 198 -20.02 -2.62 -7.03
CA ILE A 198 -19.32 -3.15 -8.20
C ILE A 198 -18.19 -4.07 -7.74
N ALA A 199 -17.68 -4.93 -8.62
CA ALA A 199 -16.59 -5.81 -8.26
C ALA A 199 -15.27 -5.02 -8.15
N GLU A 200 -14.43 -5.41 -7.18
CA GLU A 200 -13.06 -4.93 -7.08
C GLU A 200 -12.20 -5.58 -8.18
N ASN A 201 -11.20 -4.84 -8.66
CA ASN A 201 -10.28 -5.21 -9.74
C ASN A 201 -11.02 -5.61 -11.04
N GLU A 202 -12.17 -4.97 -11.29
CA GLU A 202 -12.95 -5.16 -12.50
C GLU A 202 -12.33 -4.33 -13.63
N LYS A 203 -12.15 -4.97 -14.80
CA LYS A 203 -11.67 -4.30 -16.01
C LYS A 203 -12.77 -3.40 -16.57
N VAL A 204 -12.51 -2.11 -16.64
CA VAL A 204 -13.46 -1.10 -17.13
C VAL A 204 -12.79 -0.17 -18.14
N THR A 205 -13.60 0.47 -18.99
CA THR A 205 -13.13 1.49 -19.92
C THR A 205 -13.69 2.84 -19.52
N ILE A 206 -12.84 3.86 -19.39
CA ILE A 206 -13.29 5.23 -19.14
C ILE A 206 -13.90 5.78 -20.44
N THR A 207 -15.19 6.06 -20.41
CA THR A 207 -15.96 6.48 -21.60
C THR A 207 -16.14 7.99 -21.66
N ASN A 208 -16.19 8.67 -20.52
CA ASN A 208 -16.38 10.11 -20.48
C ASN A 208 -15.79 10.76 -19.21
N ILE A 209 -15.51 12.05 -19.29
CA ILE A 209 -15.01 12.88 -18.19
C ILE A 209 -15.84 14.17 -18.10
N GLY A 210 -16.43 14.38 -16.94
CA GLY A 210 -17.27 15.54 -16.63
C GLY A 210 -16.82 16.28 -15.38
N VAL A 211 -17.57 17.35 -15.06
CA VAL A 211 -17.36 18.13 -13.84
C VAL A 211 -18.02 17.41 -12.66
N GLY A 212 -17.26 17.23 -11.58
CA GLY A 212 -17.73 16.68 -10.31
C GLY A 212 -18.09 17.77 -9.30
N SER A 213 -17.60 17.61 -8.07
CA SER A 213 -17.80 18.56 -6.96
C SER A 213 -16.53 19.37 -6.68
N LYS A 214 -16.64 20.40 -5.83
CA LYS A 214 -15.47 21.19 -5.39
C LYS A 214 -14.36 20.30 -4.80
N ALA A 215 -14.74 19.38 -3.91
CA ALA A 215 -13.80 18.47 -3.28
C ALA A 215 -13.23 17.45 -4.29
N TYR A 216 -14.06 17.00 -5.23
CA TYR A 216 -13.72 15.93 -6.18
C TYR A 216 -14.03 16.41 -7.62
N PRO A 217 -13.16 17.24 -8.22
CA PRO A 217 -13.49 18.01 -9.44
C PRO A 217 -13.82 17.18 -10.67
N VAL A 218 -13.35 15.93 -10.74
CA VAL A 218 -13.43 15.11 -11.95
C VAL A 218 -14.46 14.00 -11.75
N LYS A 219 -15.56 14.07 -12.52
CA LYS A 219 -16.54 12.98 -12.68
C LYS A 219 -16.02 12.04 -13.77
N ILE A 220 -15.53 10.87 -13.38
CA ILE A 220 -15.12 9.80 -14.30
C ILE A 220 -16.31 8.89 -14.56
N VAL A 221 -16.71 8.79 -15.83
CA VAL A 221 -17.72 7.84 -16.31
C VAL A 221 -16.99 6.67 -16.97
N PHE A 222 -17.37 5.45 -16.59
CA PHE A 222 -16.73 4.23 -17.08
C PHE A 222 -17.76 3.12 -17.30
N GLU A 223 -17.40 2.20 -18.19
CA GLU A 223 -18.24 1.08 -18.59
C GLU A 223 -17.55 -0.25 -18.26
N ASP A 224 -18.30 -1.19 -17.70
CA ASP A 224 -17.84 -2.56 -17.47
C ASP A 224 -17.86 -3.41 -18.74
N THR A 225 -17.34 -4.63 -18.67
CA THR A 225 -17.33 -5.55 -19.82
C THR A 225 -18.71 -6.01 -20.30
N LYS A 226 -19.77 -5.73 -19.54
CA LYS A 226 -21.16 -6.08 -19.84
C LYS A 226 -21.93 -4.91 -20.45
N GLY A 227 -21.33 -3.74 -20.57
CA GLY A 227 -21.96 -2.53 -21.09
C GLY A 227 -22.69 -1.69 -20.03
N ASN A 228 -22.52 -1.97 -18.74
CA ASN A 228 -23.10 -1.14 -17.67
C ASN A 228 -22.24 0.09 -17.45
N SER A 229 -22.88 1.27 -17.44
CA SER A 229 -22.20 2.54 -17.20
C SER A 229 -22.34 2.99 -15.75
N TYR A 230 -21.22 3.43 -15.18
CA TYR A 230 -21.13 3.96 -13.82
C TYR A 230 -20.33 5.25 -13.82
N TYR A 231 -20.36 5.97 -12.69
CA TYR A 231 -19.45 7.08 -12.47
C TYR A 231 -18.96 7.20 -11.02
N VAL A 232 -17.80 7.84 -10.88
CA VAL A 232 -17.30 8.32 -9.60
C VAL A 232 -16.76 9.74 -9.73
N GLU A 233 -16.86 10.50 -8.65
CA GLU A 233 -16.20 11.79 -8.53
C GLU A 233 -14.93 11.62 -7.70
N ILE A 234 -13.81 12.11 -8.22
CA ILE A 234 -12.50 11.98 -7.59
C ILE A 234 -11.68 13.28 -7.69
N ALA A 235 -10.67 13.39 -6.81
CA ALA A 235 -9.64 14.41 -6.87
C ALA A 235 -8.41 13.94 -7.66
N LEU A 236 -7.81 14.89 -8.38
CA LEU A 236 -6.51 14.75 -9.07
C LEU A 236 -5.48 15.69 -8.43
N SER A 237 -5.35 16.93 -8.92
CA SER A 237 -4.36 17.88 -8.39
C SER A 237 -4.65 18.34 -6.96
N ARG A 238 -5.93 18.26 -6.57
CA ARG A 238 -6.49 18.81 -5.31
C ARG A 238 -6.53 20.34 -5.28
N THR A 239 -6.25 21.01 -6.40
CA THR A 239 -6.34 22.47 -6.53
C THR A 239 -7.74 22.97 -6.15
N ASN A 240 -7.78 23.94 -5.23
CA ASN A 240 -9.01 24.51 -4.65
C ASN A 240 -9.95 23.54 -3.89
N SER A 241 -9.54 22.28 -3.68
CA SER A 241 -10.38 21.28 -3.00
C SER A 241 -10.44 21.45 -1.48
N GLY A 242 -9.45 22.15 -0.90
CA GLY A 242 -9.25 22.24 0.55
C GLY A 242 -8.72 20.96 1.19
N MET A 243 -8.22 20.00 0.40
CA MET A 243 -7.73 18.71 0.88
C MET A 243 -6.25 18.46 0.56
N ASP A 244 -5.59 17.75 1.47
CA ASP A 244 -4.26 17.17 1.29
C ASP A 244 -4.32 15.67 0.99
N LYS A 245 -3.19 15.11 0.55
CA LYS A 245 -3.05 13.65 0.34
C LYS A 245 -3.45 12.84 1.59
N ALA A 246 -3.12 13.33 2.78
CA ALA A 246 -3.42 12.66 4.03
C ALA A 246 -4.93 12.59 4.35
N ASP A 247 -5.76 13.44 3.73
CA ASP A 247 -7.20 13.46 3.96
C ASP A 247 -7.94 12.32 3.23
N PHE A 248 -7.28 11.64 2.27
CA PHE A 248 -7.84 10.50 1.54
C PHE A 248 -7.67 9.19 2.32
N GLN A 249 -8.34 9.15 3.46
CA GLN A 249 -8.43 8.00 4.36
C GLN A 249 -9.89 7.60 4.58
N ALA A 250 -10.11 6.43 5.20
CA ALA A 250 -11.44 5.92 5.54
C ALA A 250 -12.43 6.02 4.35
N ASP A 251 -13.55 6.71 4.53
CA ASP A 251 -14.62 6.91 3.54
C ASP A 251 -14.18 7.71 2.30
N LYS A 252 -13.14 8.53 2.43
CA LYS A 252 -12.59 9.34 1.33
C LYS A 252 -11.44 8.65 0.60
N LYS A 253 -10.98 7.49 1.06
CA LYS A 253 -9.82 6.78 0.47
C LYS A 253 -9.95 6.65 -1.04
N THR A 254 -11.11 6.20 -1.51
CA THR A 254 -11.42 5.97 -2.93
C THR A 254 -11.79 7.23 -3.71
N LYS A 255 -11.69 8.42 -3.10
CA LYS A 255 -11.94 9.72 -3.74
C LYS A 255 -10.69 10.36 -4.34
N TYR A 256 -9.59 9.60 -4.41
CA TYR A 256 -8.34 9.98 -5.04
C TYR A 256 -7.99 8.97 -6.12
N PHE A 257 -7.57 9.43 -7.31
CA PHE A 257 -7.39 8.57 -8.48
C PHE A 257 -6.53 7.32 -8.24
N PRO A 258 -5.32 7.41 -7.65
CA PRO A 258 -4.48 6.23 -7.40
C PRO A 258 -5.10 5.19 -6.46
N ASN A 259 -6.07 5.60 -5.64
CA ASN A 259 -6.78 4.71 -4.73
C ASN A 259 -8.08 4.17 -5.33
N ALA A 260 -8.52 4.69 -6.47
CA ALA A 260 -9.80 4.37 -7.10
C ALA A 260 -9.64 3.47 -8.33
N PHE A 261 -8.55 3.67 -9.08
CA PHE A 261 -8.27 2.95 -10.31
C PHE A 261 -6.79 2.53 -10.36
N SER A 262 -6.51 1.48 -11.10
CA SER A 262 -5.16 1.10 -11.51
C SER A 262 -5.07 0.96 -13.03
N PHE A 263 -3.93 1.33 -13.60
CA PHE A 263 -3.66 1.09 -15.03
C PHE A 263 -3.39 -0.39 -15.33
N ASN A 264 -3.02 -1.16 -14.31
CA ASN A 264 -2.66 -2.57 -14.44
C ASN A 264 -3.61 -3.47 -13.64
N ASN A 265 -3.70 -4.73 -14.06
CA ASN A 265 -4.41 -5.73 -13.29
C ASN A 265 -3.55 -6.13 -12.08
N GLN A 266 -3.81 -5.54 -10.91
CA GLN A 266 -3.04 -5.81 -9.70
C GLN A 266 -3.14 -7.28 -9.27
N ASN A 267 -4.28 -7.92 -9.51
CA ASN A 267 -4.44 -9.35 -9.22
C ASN A 267 -3.54 -10.22 -10.10
N ALA A 268 -3.41 -9.89 -11.39
CA ALA A 268 -2.51 -10.61 -12.29
C ALA A 268 -1.05 -10.44 -11.85
N LEU A 269 -0.61 -9.20 -11.56
CA LEU A 269 0.74 -8.93 -11.07
C LEU A 269 1.03 -9.64 -9.74
N THR A 270 0.07 -9.65 -8.82
CA THR A 270 0.20 -10.36 -7.54
C THR A 270 0.34 -11.85 -7.75
N LEU A 271 -0.46 -12.44 -8.64
CA LEU A 271 -0.38 -13.86 -8.98
C LEU A 271 0.95 -14.22 -9.65
N GLU A 272 1.45 -13.39 -10.57
CA GLU A 272 2.77 -13.57 -11.21
C GLU A 272 3.91 -13.50 -10.19
N ASN A 273 3.83 -12.56 -9.24
CA ASN A 273 4.81 -12.44 -8.16
C ASN A 273 4.77 -13.67 -7.23
N LEU A 274 3.58 -14.17 -6.89
CA LEU A 274 3.42 -15.40 -6.11
C LEU A 274 3.98 -16.62 -6.86
N LYS A 275 3.68 -16.75 -8.15
CA LYS A 275 4.25 -17.81 -8.99
C LYS A 275 5.77 -17.71 -9.03
N SER A 276 6.33 -16.52 -9.24
CA SER A 276 7.78 -16.30 -9.25
C SER A 276 8.44 -16.60 -7.91
N LYS A 277 7.73 -16.39 -6.80
CA LYS A 277 8.23 -16.68 -5.45
C LYS A 277 8.25 -18.17 -5.14
N TYR A 278 7.21 -18.90 -5.50
CA TYR A 278 6.98 -20.27 -5.01
C TYR A 278 7.18 -21.37 -6.06
N VAL A 279 6.83 -21.14 -7.32
CA VAL A 279 6.89 -22.17 -8.37
C VAL A 279 8.35 -22.57 -8.62
N GLY A 280 8.59 -23.88 -8.70
CA GLY A 280 9.92 -24.48 -8.82
C GLY A 280 10.66 -24.68 -7.51
N MET A 281 10.16 -24.13 -6.38
CA MET A 281 10.78 -24.39 -5.08
C MET A 281 10.61 -25.86 -4.68
N SER A 282 11.70 -26.44 -4.14
CA SER A 282 11.63 -27.72 -3.44
C SER A 282 11.02 -27.52 -2.06
N VAL A 283 10.02 -28.31 -1.72
CA VAL A 283 9.32 -28.27 -0.43
C VAL A 283 9.19 -29.66 0.16
N TYR A 284 9.14 -29.70 1.49
CA TYR A 284 9.05 -30.93 2.27
C TYR A 284 7.99 -30.76 3.37
N PRO A 285 6.93 -31.59 3.41
CA PRO A 285 5.94 -31.52 4.49
C PRO A 285 6.62 -31.74 5.84
N LYS A 286 6.40 -30.86 6.82
CA LYS A 286 6.98 -31.03 8.17
C LYS A 286 6.28 -32.16 8.95
N GLN A 287 5.01 -32.41 8.62
CA GLN A 287 4.17 -33.45 9.21
C GLN A 287 3.45 -34.25 8.12
N THR A 288 2.96 -35.43 8.47
CA THR A 288 2.13 -36.25 7.57
C THR A 288 0.76 -35.60 7.41
N MET A 289 0.30 -35.42 6.17
CA MET A 289 -0.94 -34.71 5.85
C MET A 289 -1.84 -35.50 4.91
N SER A 290 -3.13 -35.19 4.92
CA SER A 290 -4.10 -35.67 3.92
C SER A 290 -4.13 -34.71 2.74
N THR A 291 -3.95 -35.20 1.53
CA THR A 291 -3.95 -34.40 0.29
C THR A 291 -4.65 -35.15 -0.82
N LYS A 292 -5.13 -34.44 -1.84
CA LYS A 292 -5.70 -35.06 -3.04
C LYS A 292 -4.59 -35.36 -4.02
N CYS A 293 -4.47 -36.62 -4.45
CA CYS A 293 -3.55 -37.03 -5.51
C CYS A 293 -4.33 -37.27 -6.80
N ASN A 294 -3.89 -36.63 -7.88
CA ASN A 294 -4.47 -36.78 -9.21
C ASN A 294 -3.82 -37.97 -9.92
N MET A 295 -4.50 -39.12 -9.92
CA MET A 295 -4.04 -40.32 -10.61
C MET A 295 -4.70 -40.40 -11.99
N LYS A 296 -3.90 -40.58 -13.04
CA LYS A 296 -4.40 -40.87 -14.38
C LYS A 296 -4.66 -42.37 -14.50
N VAL A 297 -5.91 -42.77 -14.61
CA VAL A 297 -6.31 -44.15 -14.90
C VAL A 297 -7.09 -44.13 -16.22
N GLU A 298 -6.55 -44.79 -17.25
CA GLU A 298 -7.20 -45.01 -18.56
C GLU A 298 -7.76 -43.74 -19.22
N GLY A 299 -7.02 -42.62 -19.15
CA GLY A 299 -7.41 -41.35 -19.77
C GLY A 299 -8.36 -40.48 -18.94
N ASN A 300 -8.86 -40.98 -17.80
CA ASN A 300 -9.61 -40.21 -16.81
C ASN A 300 -8.73 -39.86 -15.59
N THR A 301 -8.76 -38.60 -15.18
CA THR A 301 -8.07 -38.13 -13.97
C THR A 301 -9.02 -38.31 -12.78
N THR A 302 -8.65 -39.16 -11.82
CA THR A 302 -9.42 -39.34 -10.58
C THR A 302 -8.62 -38.80 -9.40
N ALA A 303 -9.22 -37.90 -8.62
CA ALA A 303 -8.62 -37.36 -7.40
C ALA A 303 -8.91 -38.32 -6.23
N LEU A 304 -7.85 -38.87 -5.63
CA LEU A 304 -7.94 -39.74 -4.46
C LEU A 304 -7.34 -39.05 -3.25
N GLU A 305 -7.98 -39.16 -2.10
CA GLU A 305 -7.41 -38.69 -0.85
C GLU A 305 -6.30 -39.65 -0.39
N VAL A 306 -5.09 -39.14 -0.26
CA VAL A 306 -3.89 -39.92 0.11
C VAL A 306 -3.17 -39.29 1.30
N ARG A 307 -2.50 -40.14 2.08
CA ARG A 307 -1.62 -39.70 3.16
C ARG A 307 -0.23 -39.42 2.61
N LEU A 308 0.11 -38.14 2.52
CA LEU A 308 1.43 -37.66 2.14
C LEU A 308 2.32 -37.62 3.38
N LEU A 309 3.37 -38.44 3.38
CA LEU A 309 4.29 -38.57 4.52
C LEU A 309 5.14 -37.30 4.68
N ARG A 310 5.51 -37.00 5.93
CA ARG A 310 6.48 -35.94 6.22
C ARG A 310 7.80 -36.17 5.48
N TYR A 311 8.45 -35.09 5.08
CA TYR A 311 9.72 -35.07 4.34
C TYR A 311 9.70 -35.81 3.00
N THR A 312 8.51 -36.06 2.43
CA THR A 312 8.40 -36.43 1.02
C THR A 312 8.94 -35.29 0.17
N PRO A 313 9.92 -35.54 -0.73
CA PRO A 313 10.47 -34.50 -1.60
C PRO A 313 9.44 -34.11 -2.65
N LEU A 314 9.07 -32.82 -2.67
CA LEU A 314 8.08 -32.27 -3.59
C LEU A 314 8.62 -31.00 -4.24
N GLN A 315 8.07 -30.66 -5.41
CA GLN A 315 8.25 -29.37 -6.06
C GLN A 315 6.91 -28.69 -6.24
N ILE A 316 6.84 -27.39 -5.97
CA ILE A 316 5.65 -26.59 -6.30
C ILE A 316 5.63 -26.38 -7.82
N LYS A 317 4.64 -26.96 -8.49
CA LYS A 317 4.45 -26.81 -9.94
C LYS A 317 3.55 -25.65 -10.30
N ASP A 318 2.52 -25.41 -9.51
CA ASP A 318 1.64 -24.28 -9.70
C ASP A 318 1.04 -23.81 -8.37
N ILE A 319 0.58 -22.57 -8.38
CA ILE A 319 -0.17 -21.94 -7.30
C ILE A 319 -1.38 -21.22 -7.88
N SER A 320 -2.55 -21.55 -7.35
CA SER A 320 -3.83 -20.93 -7.71
C SER A 320 -4.42 -20.24 -6.49
N VAL A 321 -4.78 -18.96 -6.63
CA VAL A 321 -5.37 -18.14 -5.57
C VAL A 321 -6.55 -17.38 -6.13
N GLU A 322 -7.68 -17.42 -5.42
CA GLU A 322 -8.80 -16.52 -5.65
C GLU A 322 -8.58 -15.20 -4.91
N LEU A 323 -7.94 -14.22 -5.57
CA LEU A 323 -7.72 -12.91 -4.96
C LEU A 323 -9.06 -12.18 -4.71
N PRO A 324 -9.22 -11.47 -3.58
CA PRO A 324 -8.19 -11.08 -2.61
C PRO A 324 -7.96 -12.07 -1.45
N LYS A 325 -8.47 -13.30 -1.51
CA LYS A 325 -8.27 -14.28 -0.44
C LYS A 325 -6.79 -14.65 -0.29
N THR A 326 -6.39 -15.05 0.91
CA THR A 326 -5.03 -15.52 1.23
C THR A 326 -4.85 -17.02 1.08
N VAL A 327 -5.96 -17.75 0.88
CA VAL A 327 -5.99 -19.19 0.69
C VAL A 327 -5.60 -19.52 -0.74
N ALA A 328 -4.62 -20.41 -0.87
CA ALA A 328 -4.06 -20.87 -2.12
C ALA A 328 -4.18 -22.38 -2.26
N MET A 329 -4.49 -22.85 -3.46
CA MET A 329 -4.32 -24.24 -3.84
C MET A 329 -2.94 -24.41 -4.45
N LEU A 330 -2.09 -25.21 -3.81
CA LEU A 330 -0.79 -25.61 -4.32
C LEU A 330 -0.92 -26.89 -5.13
N THR A 331 -0.28 -26.91 -6.30
CA THR A 331 -0.03 -28.12 -7.07
C THR A 331 1.40 -28.57 -6.83
N LEU A 332 1.57 -29.74 -6.23
CA LEU A 332 2.87 -30.32 -5.84
C LEU A 332 3.16 -31.55 -6.70
N GLU A 333 4.42 -31.74 -7.10
CA GLU A 333 4.85 -32.91 -7.86
C GLU A 333 5.98 -33.64 -7.12
N ASP A 334 5.85 -34.97 -7.00
CA ASP A 334 6.91 -35.82 -6.46
C ASP A 334 7.91 -36.26 -7.54
N ALA A 335 8.98 -36.93 -7.13
CA ALA A 335 10.01 -37.43 -8.04
C ALA A 335 9.50 -38.47 -9.08
N ASN A 336 8.34 -39.08 -8.84
CA ASN A 336 7.72 -40.04 -9.75
C ASN A 336 6.74 -39.37 -10.73
N GLY A 337 6.55 -38.05 -10.63
CA GLY A 337 5.60 -37.29 -11.45
C GLY A 337 4.16 -37.36 -10.94
N SER A 338 3.91 -37.86 -9.73
CA SER A 338 2.57 -37.84 -9.11
C SER A 338 2.24 -36.42 -8.67
N ILE A 339 1.00 -35.99 -8.93
CA ILE A 339 0.55 -34.62 -8.64
C ILE A 339 -0.37 -34.63 -7.42
N TYR A 340 -0.08 -33.75 -6.47
CA TYR A 340 -0.85 -33.55 -5.25
C TYR A 340 -1.40 -32.13 -5.19
N GLU A 341 -2.61 -31.98 -4.67
CA GLU A 341 -3.27 -30.70 -4.45
C GLU A 341 -3.51 -30.50 -2.96
N THR A 342 -3.04 -29.36 -2.44
CA THR A 342 -3.19 -29.00 -1.03
C THR A 342 -3.54 -27.54 -0.88
N GLU A 343 -4.47 -27.26 0.03
CA GLU A 343 -4.87 -25.91 0.37
C GLU A 343 -3.96 -25.36 1.48
N VAL A 344 -3.48 -24.13 1.33
CA VAL A 344 -2.61 -23.46 2.30
C VAL A 344 -2.97 -21.99 2.41
N ASP A 345 -2.63 -21.38 3.54
CA ASP A 345 -2.64 -19.92 3.69
C ASP A 345 -1.26 -19.34 3.39
N LEU A 346 -1.22 -18.32 2.53
CA LEU A 346 0.01 -17.61 2.17
C LEU A 346 0.41 -16.52 3.16
N LYS A 347 -0.49 -16.17 4.09
CA LYS A 347 -0.28 -15.12 5.09
C LYS A 347 -0.64 -15.65 6.47
N TYR A 348 0.27 -15.48 7.42
CA TYR A 348 0.00 -15.80 8.81
C TYR A 348 -0.93 -14.74 9.43
N ASP A 349 -1.99 -15.19 10.09
CA ASP A 349 -2.91 -14.36 10.83
C ASP A 349 -2.67 -14.55 12.33
N ILE A 350 -2.26 -13.48 13.02
CA ILE A 350 -1.93 -13.49 14.44
C ILE A 350 -3.19 -13.70 15.31
N ILE A 351 -4.36 -13.27 14.82
CA ILE A 351 -5.62 -13.34 15.56
C ILE A 351 -6.19 -14.76 15.46
N THR A 352 -6.30 -15.29 14.23
CA THR A 352 -6.90 -16.61 14.01
C THR A 352 -5.89 -17.75 14.20
N LYS A 353 -4.58 -17.46 14.17
CA LYS A 353 -3.47 -18.45 14.22
C LYS A 353 -3.75 -19.62 13.29
N ASN A 354 -3.95 -19.28 12.02
CA ASN A 354 -4.33 -20.22 10.99
C ASN A 354 -3.36 -21.41 10.90
N GLU A 355 -3.87 -22.60 11.19
CA GLU A 355 -3.09 -23.84 11.25
C GLU A 355 -2.49 -24.22 9.89
N ASN A 356 -3.08 -23.72 8.79
CA ASN A 356 -2.69 -24.06 7.42
C ASN A 356 -1.68 -23.08 6.81
N TYR A 357 -0.95 -22.30 7.61
CA TYR A 357 0.06 -21.39 7.10
C TYR A 357 1.18 -22.15 6.36
N ILE A 358 1.49 -21.73 5.13
CA ILE A 358 2.37 -22.47 4.21
C ILE A 358 3.77 -22.76 4.80
N GLU A 359 4.35 -21.84 5.57
CA GLU A 359 5.67 -22.04 6.18
C GLU A 359 5.63 -22.93 7.43
N ASP A 360 4.47 -23.11 8.06
CA ASP A 360 4.28 -24.07 9.15
C ASP A 360 4.06 -25.49 8.61
N ILE A 361 3.42 -25.60 7.45
CA ILE A 361 3.19 -26.87 6.77
C ILE A 361 4.47 -27.38 6.10
N PHE A 362 5.18 -26.52 5.36
CA PHE A 362 6.30 -26.92 4.50
C PHE A 362 7.64 -26.35 4.97
N ALA A 363 8.68 -27.18 4.91
CA ALA A 363 10.06 -26.73 4.92
C ALA A 363 10.49 -26.40 3.49
N PHE A 364 10.90 -25.15 3.26
CA PHE A 364 11.36 -24.67 1.96
C PHE A 364 12.85 -24.96 1.75
N GLY A 365 13.21 -25.28 0.51
CA GLY A 365 14.56 -25.62 0.12
C GLY A 365 14.85 -27.11 0.25
N ASN A 366 16.05 -27.52 -0.16
CA ASN A 366 16.44 -28.93 -0.15
C ASN A 366 16.94 -29.36 1.24
N ILE A 367 16.04 -29.83 2.11
CA ILE A 367 16.41 -30.30 3.45
C ILE A 367 17.41 -31.46 3.41
N ARG A 368 17.39 -32.28 2.36
CA ARG A 368 18.32 -33.41 2.22
C ARG A 368 19.76 -32.93 2.00
N LYS A 369 19.95 -31.73 1.42
CA LYS A 369 21.28 -31.09 1.37
C LYS A 369 21.76 -30.61 2.75
N GLN A 370 20.85 -30.32 3.68
CA GLN A 370 21.23 -29.94 5.05
C GLN A 370 21.70 -31.15 5.86
N TYR A 371 21.21 -32.35 5.52
CA TYR A 371 21.57 -33.61 6.16
C TYR A 371 22.12 -34.63 5.16
N PRO A 372 23.29 -34.37 4.54
CA PRO A 372 23.83 -35.19 3.45
C PRO A 372 24.26 -36.60 3.89
N TYR A 373 24.41 -36.83 5.19
CA TYR A 373 24.82 -38.11 5.77
C TYR A 373 23.65 -39.09 6.02
N ILE A 374 22.40 -38.62 5.95
CA ILE A 374 21.22 -39.47 6.17
C ILE A 374 20.96 -40.31 4.92
N THR A 375 20.91 -41.63 5.09
CA THR A 375 20.64 -42.56 3.98
C THR A 375 19.18 -42.52 3.52
N GLU A 376 18.90 -42.93 2.28
CA GLU A 376 17.52 -43.02 1.76
C GLU A 376 16.64 -43.97 2.59
N GLU A 377 17.22 -45.02 3.15
CA GLU A 377 16.50 -45.94 4.04
C GLU A 377 16.11 -45.24 5.36
N ASN A 378 17.02 -44.47 5.95
CA ASN A 378 16.74 -43.70 7.16
C ASN A 378 15.70 -42.62 6.90
N TRP A 379 15.75 -41.93 5.75
CA TRP A 379 14.71 -40.98 5.33
C TRP A 379 13.32 -41.61 5.26
N LYS A 380 13.21 -42.84 4.74
CA LYS A 380 11.92 -43.57 4.71
C LYS A 380 11.39 -43.88 6.11
N LEU A 381 12.27 -44.23 7.04
CA LEU A 381 11.90 -44.48 8.44
C LEU A 381 11.48 -43.17 9.14
N ILE A 382 12.26 -42.10 8.98
CA ILE A 382 11.98 -40.76 9.51
C ILE A 382 10.63 -40.26 9.01
N ALA A 383 10.34 -40.41 7.71
CA ALA A 383 9.06 -40.05 7.10
C ALA A 383 7.86 -40.79 7.72
N GLN A 384 8.08 -41.98 8.29
CA GLN A 384 7.07 -42.76 8.99
C GLN A 384 7.02 -42.50 10.50
N GLY A 385 7.86 -41.61 11.03
CA GLY A 385 8.02 -41.39 12.48
C GLY A 385 8.64 -42.59 13.20
N LYS A 386 9.43 -43.41 12.48
CA LYS A 386 10.13 -44.58 13.00
C LYS A 386 11.60 -44.29 13.18
N ILE A 387 12.21 -44.98 14.14
CA ILE A 387 13.64 -44.93 14.44
C ILE A 387 14.19 -46.35 14.42
N LYS A 388 15.51 -46.50 14.20
CA LYS A 388 16.24 -47.76 14.36
C LYS A 388 17.56 -47.53 15.07
N GLU A 389 18.08 -48.56 15.73
CA GLU A 389 19.42 -48.53 16.32
C GLU A 389 20.47 -48.14 15.27
N GLY A 390 21.47 -47.36 15.68
CA GLY A 390 22.47 -46.79 14.80
C GLY A 390 22.08 -45.43 14.18
N MET A 391 20.85 -44.94 14.38
CA MET A 391 20.47 -43.60 13.92
C MET A 391 21.11 -42.50 14.75
N THR A 392 21.41 -41.36 14.12
CA THR A 392 21.96 -40.19 14.84
C THR A 392 20.90 -39.49 15.69
N THR A 393 21.35 -38.64 16.61
CA THR A 393 20.48 -37.72 17.37
C THR A 393 19.63 -36.83 16.47
N ASP A 394 20.20 -36.31 15.38
CA ASP A 394 19.47 -35.52 14.39
C ASP A 394 18.44 -36.34 13.63
N GLU A 395 18.75 -37.57 13.22
CA GLU A 395 17.79 -38.49 12.60
C GLU A 395 16.62 -38.80 13.56
N CYS A 396 16.90 -38.97 14.85
CA CYS A 396 15.88 -39.18 15.87
C CYS A 396 15.02 -37.93 16.13
N ARG A 397 15.60 -36.72 16.15
CA ARG A 397 14.83 -35.45 16.23
C ARG A 397 13.98 -35.26 14.99
N LEU A 398 14.52 -35.53 13.81
CA LEU A 398 13.76 -35.50 12.58
C LEU A 398 12.63 -36.52 12.64
N ALA A 399 12.80 -37.72 13.19
CA ALA A 399 11.73 -38.72 13.27
C ALA A 399 10.66 -38.40 14.33
N LEU A 400 11.04 -37.93 15.52
CA LEU A 400 10.16 -37.85 16.69
C LEU A 400 9.87 -36.43 17.19
N GLY A 401 10.56 -35.42 16.66
CA GLY A 401 10.54 -34.05 17.17
C GLY A 401 11.50 -33.85 18.36
N ASN A 402 11.38 -32.69 19.00
CA ASN A 402 12.20 -32.37 20.16
C ASN A 402 11.81 -33.23 21.38
N PRO A 403 12.78 -33.79 22.12
CA PRO A 403 12.51 -34.52 23.35
C PRO A 403 11.96 -33.57 24.43
N ILE A 404 11.19 -34.13 25.36
CA ILE A 404 10.67 -33.41 26.53
C ILE A 404 11.83 -33.02 27.46
N GLN A 405 12.79 -33.94 27.60
CA GLN A 405 13.96 -33.77 28.45
C GLN A 405 15.16 -34.53 27.89
N ILE A 406 16.35 -33.97 28.07
CA ILE A 406 17.64 -34.60 27.75
C ILE A 406 18.42 -34.72 29.06
N GLU A 407 18.86 -35.93 29.39
CA GLU A 407 19.69 -36.22 30.55
C GLU A 407 21.07 -36.71 30.11
N PHE A 408 22.12 -36.02 30.54
CA PHE A 408 23.50 -36.43 30.33
C PHE A 408 23.97 -37.28 31.51
N LYS A 409 24.57 -38.44 31.23
CA LYS A 409 25.21 -39.24 32.29
C LYS A 409 26.54 -38.58 32.69
N GLN A 410 27.13 -39.01 33.82
CA GLN A 410 28.42 -38.51 34.32
C GLN A 410 29.55 -38.60 33.26
N ASP A 411 29.43 -39.58 32.36
CA ASP A 411 30.20 -39.66 31.13
C ASP A 411 29.41 -38.98 30.01
N THR A 412 29.90 -37.83 29.53
CA THR A 412 29.24 -36.98 28.52
C THR A 412 29.05 -37.69 27.17
N ARG A 413 29.59 -38.90 27.01
CA ARG A 413 29.34 -39.77 25.86
C ARG A 413 27.96 -40.40 25.86
N PHE A 414 27.27 -40.50 26.99
CA PHE A 414 25.93 -41.10 27.05
C PHE A 414 24.86 -40.06 27.39
N GLU A 415 23.83 -40.02 26.56
CA GLU A 415 22.65 -39.18 26.79
C GLU A 415 21.36 -39.98 26.67
N SER A 416 20.38 -39.65 27.49
CA SER A 416 19.04 -40.24 27.51
C SER A 416 18.02 -39.19 27.15
N TRP A 417 17.17 -39.48 26.15
CA TRP A 417 16.12 -38.57 25.71
C TRP A 417 14.76 -39.12 26.10
N LEU A 418 13.97 -38.29 26.77
CA LEU A 418 12.62 -38.62 27.20
C LEU A 418 11.59 -38.07 26.22
N TYR A 419 10.76 -38.96 25.68
CA TYR A 419 9.55 -38.65 24.94
C TYR A 419 8.33 -39.20 25.69
N ALA A 420 7.12 -38.69 25.39
CA ALA A 420 5.91 -39.03 26.14
C ALA A 420 5.61 -40.54 26.28
N ARG A 421 6.11 -41.37 25.35
CA ARG A 421 5.91 -42.84 25.36
C ARG A 421 7.17 -43.64 25.03
N LYS A 422 8.35 -42.99 24.98
CA LYS A 422 9.60 -43.63 24.57
C LYS A 422 10.78 -43.06 25.33
N ILE A 423 11.77 -43.89 25.60
CA ILE A 423 13.09 -43.46 26.10
C ILE A 423 14.13 -43.92 25.11
N LEU A 424 14.95 -42.99 24.62
CA LEU A 424 16.06 -43.26 23.71
C LEU A 424 17.37 -43.10 24.48
N GLU A 425 18.28 -44.06 24.35
CA GLU A 425 19.64 -43.98 24.91
C GLU A 425 20.65 -43.89 23.77
N PHE A 426 21.49 -42.86 23.81
CA PHE A 426 22.51 -42.60 22.82
C PHE A 426 23.92 -42.78 23.40
N GLU A 427 24.84 -43.20 22.54
CA GLU A 427 26.28 -43.20 22.78
C GLU A 427 26.96 -42.37 21.69
N SER A 428 27.66 -41.31 22.10
CA SER A 428 28.37 -40.36 21.23
C SER A 428 27.53 -39.85 20.05
N GLY A 429 26.24 -39.58 20.30
CA GLY A 429 25.30 -39.08 19.30
C GLY A 429 24.65 -40.14 18.41
N THR A 430 24.87 -41.43 18.67
CA THR A 430 24.27 -42.56 17.94
C THR A 430 23.33 -43.35 18.84
N LEU A 431 22.13 -43.69 18.33
CA LEU A 431 21.10 -44.40 19.08
C LEU A 431 21.54 -45.84 19.35
N LEU A 432 21.76 -46.15 20.63
CA LEU A 432 22.18 -47.48 21.07
C LEU A 432 20.97 -48.41 21.26
N ARG A 433 19.93 -47.91 21.94
CA ARG A 433 18.69 -48.65 22.20
C ARG A 433 17.55 -47.71 22.51
N TYR A 434 16.32 -48.18 22.35
CA TYR A 434 15.12 -47.46 22.73
C TYR A 434 14.10 -48.39 23.40
N LYS A 435 13.29 -47.83 24.31
CA LYS A 435 12.22 -48.52 25.02
C LYS A 435 10.89 -47.83 24.82
#